data_AF-A0A1G0LLT3-F1
#
_entry.id   AF-A0A1G0LLT3-F1
#
_cell.length_a   1.000
_cell.length_b   1.000
_cell.length_c   1.000
_cell.angle_alpha   90.00
_cell.angle_beta   90.00
_cell.angle_gamma   90.00
#
_symmetry.space_group_name_H-M   'P 1'
#
loop_
_entity.id
_entity.type
_entity.pdbx_description
1 polymer ?
#
loop_
_entity_poly.entity_id
_entity_poly.type
_entity_poly.pdbx_seq_one_letter_code
_entity_poly.pdbx_strand_id
1 'polypeptide(L)'
;MSQWKLLIFWMVSQPAAVLALFVKQGTWSSLLLFLVGHAIASACLSLLLTSALPRRVEVRRRSCLALFFSFSFFIPVLGGLGMLSALIYFRFFQRFDERTEFSSVPMSPFMHEAGAPAPGMGEGGAWSRLRAVNLPRQIRIKALLAVSSGGGQNASRLLQLATSDNDDEIRLLAFNLSDRREKVISAAISESLAALRTAKGTAERAPLYRTLAFSYWEMIFNDLATQDLAVFF
;
A
#
# COMPACT_ATOMS: atom_id res chain seq x y z
N MET A 1 -8.57 -13.47 -30.83
CA MET A 1 -7.81 -14.53 -31.54
C MET A 1 -7.33 -15.54 -30.51
N SER A 2 -7.43 -16.84 -30.78
CA SER A 2 -6.93 -17.88 -29.86
C SER A 2 -5.41 -17.77 -29.72
N GLN A 3 -4.87 -17.81 -28.50
CA GLN A 3 -3.44 -17.68 -28.19
C GLN A 3 -2.58 -18.69 -28.96
N TRP A 4 -3.14 -19.89 -29.21
CA TRP A 4 -2.52 -20.94 -30.02
C TRP A 4 -2.25 -20.52 -31.46
N LYS A 5 -3.17 -19.75 -32.08
CA LYS A 5 -2.97 -19.27 -33.46
C LYS A 5 -1.80 -18.29 -33.53
N LEU A 6 -1.69 -17.38 -32.57
CA LEU A 6 -0.60 -16.39 -32.51
C LEU A 6 0.77 -17.06 -32.32
N LEU A 7 0.82 -18.14 -31.54
CA LEU A 7 2.04 -18.92 -31.34
C LEU A 7 2.49 -19.59 -32.64
N ILE A 8 1.57 -20.23 -33.35
CA ILE A 8 1.86 -20.88 -34.63
C ILE A 8 2.34 -19.85 -35.66
N PHE A 9 1.66 -18.70 -35.76
CA PHE A 9 2.08 -17.62 -36.66
C PHE A 9 3.49 -17.11 -36.35
N TRP A 10 3.82 -16.92 -35.07
CA TRP A 10 5.16 -16.50 -34.66
C TRP A 10 6.22 -17.55 -35.04
N MET A 11 5.94 -18.81 -34.73
CA MET A 11 6.87 -19.93 -34.93
C MET A 11 7.14 -20.21 -36.42
N VAL A 12 6.19 -19.92 -37.31
CA VAL A 12 6.36 -20.06 -38.77
C VAL A 12 6.99 -18.81 -39.40
N SER A 13 6.58 -17.61 -38.98
CA SER A 13 7.03 -16.35 -39.58
C SER A 13 8.52 -16.07 -39.35
N GLN A 14 9.03 -16.43 -38.18
CA GLN A 14 10.42 -16.16 -37.81
C GLN A 14 11.46 -16.96 -38.62
N PRO A 15 11.36 -18.29 -38.77
CA PRO A 15 12.26 -19.05 -39.64
C PRO A 15 12.06 -18.69 -41.12
N ALA A 16 10.83 -18.38 -41.55
CA ALA A 16 10.57 -17.93 -42.92
C ALA A 16 11.31 -16.61 -43.24
N ALA A 17 11.31 -15.65 -42.30
CA ALA A 17 12.04 -14.40 -42.45
C ALA A 17 13.56 -14.63 -42.56
N VAL A 18 14.13 -15.52 -41.73
CA VAL A 18 15.56 -15.86 -41.77
C VAL A 18 15.92 -16.58 -43.06
N LEU A 19 15.10 -17.52 -43.52
CA LEU A 19 15.31 -18.25 -44.77
C LEU A 19 15.29 -17.31 -46.00
N ALA A 20 14.49 -16.24 -45.96
CA ALA A 20 14.45 -15.24 -47.02
C ALA A 20 15.81 -14.54 -47.26
N LEU A 21 16.72 -14.53 -46.28
CA LEU A 21 18.08 -14.00 -46.46
C LEU A 21 18.98 -14.94 -47.28
N PHE A 22 18.68 -16.24 -47.30
CA PHE A 22 19.49 -17.27 -47.97
C PHE A 22 18.96 -17.65 -49.35
N VAL A 23 17.79 -17.16 -49.76
CA VAL A 23 17.27 -17.33 -51.11
C VAL A 23 18.11 -16.51 -52.09
N LYS A 24 18.47 -17.11 -53.24
CA LYS A 24 19.17 -16.42 -54.33
C LYS A 24 18.23 -15.38 -54.98
N GLN A 25 18.26 -14.16 -54.47
CA GLN A 25 17.54 -12.99 -54.97
C GLN A 25 18.39 -11.72 -54.74
N GLY A 26 17.92 -10.56 -55.21
CA GLY A 26 18.63 -9.30 -54.99
C GLY A 26 18.75 -8.97 -53.49
N THR A 27 19.87 -8.35 -53.08
CA THR A 27 20.14 -8.01 -51.67
C THR A 27 19.02 -7.18 -51.04
N TRP A 28 18.50 -6.20 -51.78
CA TRP A 28 17.38 -5.35 -51.33
C TRP A 28 16.07 -6.12 -51.14
N SER A 29 15.76 -7.05 -52.04
CA SER A 29 14.58 -7.92 -51.91
C SER A 29 14.69 -8.86 -50.70
N SER A 30 15.88 -9.44 -50.45
CA SER A 30 16.11 -10.27 -49.26
C SER A 30 15.95 -9.49 -47.96
N LEU A 31 16.48 -8.27 -47.90
CA LEU A 31 16.35 -7.41 -46.72
C LEU A 31 14.90 -6.99 -46.46
N LEU A 32 14.15 -6.63 -47.51
CA LEU A 32 12.73 -6.27 -47.38
C LEU A 32 11.89 -7.45 -46.90
N LEU A 33 12.07 -8.64 -47.47
CA LEU A 33 11.36 -9.85 -47.06
C LEU A 33 11.67 -10.23 -45.62
N PHE A 34 12.95 -10.10 -45.21
CA PHE A 34 13.36 -10.30 -43.83
C PHE A 34 12.68 -9.29 -42.88
N LEU A 35 12.74 -7.99 -43.20
CA LEU A 35 12.17 -6.95 -42.34
C LEU A 35 10.65 -7.09 -42.18
N VAL A 36 9.93 -7.38 -43.25
CA VAL A 36 8.48 -7.59 -43.22
C VAL A 36 8.14 -8.85 -42.42
N GLY A 37 8.82 -9.97 -42.70
CA GLY A 37 8.60 -11.22 -41.97
C GLY A 37 8.93 -11.11 -40.48
N HIS A 38 10.00 -10.40 -40.14
CA HIS A 38 10.41 -10.13 -38.75
C HIS A 38 9.45 -9.17 -38.04
N ALA A 39 8.94 -8.15 -38.72
CA ALA A 39 7.92 -7.25 -38.17
C ALA A 39 6.62 -8.00 -37.85
N ILE A 40 6.17 -8.89 -38.75
CA ILE A 40 4.98 -9.73 -38.54
C ILE A 40 5.20 -10.67 -37.35
N ALA A 41 6.36 -11.34 -37.28
CA ALA A 41 6.70 -12.20 -36.15
C ALA A 41 6.69 -11.41 -34.82
N SER A 42 7.33 -10.25 -34.79
CA SER A 42 7.40 -9.38 -33.60
C SER A 42 6.01 -8.89 -33.15
N ALA A 43 5.12 -8.58 -34.09
CA ALA A 43 3.74 -8.19 -33.81
C ALA A 43 2.93 -9.36 -33.22
N CYS A 44 3.05 -10.56 -33.79
CA CYS A 44 2.39 -11.76 -33.27
C CYS A 44 2.83 -12.11 -31.84
N LEU A 45 4.13 -12.03 -31.56
CA LEU A 45 4.68 -12.32 -30.24
C LEU A 45 4.24 -11.28 -29.19
N SER A 46 4.27 -10.00 -29.54
CA SER A 46 3.82 -8.92 -28.66
C SER A 46 2.33 -9.07 -28.28
N LEU A 47 1.48 -9.44 -29.24
CA LEU A 47 0.06 -9.72 -28.99
C LEU A 47 -0.12 -10.93 -28.08
N LEU A 48 0.65 -12.01 -28.30
CA LEU A 48 0.62 -13.21 -27.47
C LEU A 48 0.97 -12.88 -26.02
N LEU A 49 2.10 -12.19 -25.79
CA LEU A 49 2.56 -11.79 -24.46
C LEU A 49 1.54 -10.89 -23.76
N THR A 50 1.06 -9.85 -24.45
CA THR A 50 0.07 -8.91 -23.89
C THR A 50 -1.24 -9.62 -23.54
N SER A 51 -1.64 -10.63 -24.32
CA SER A 51 -2.84 -11.42 -24.04
C SER A 51 -2.65 -12.44 -22.91
N ALA A 52 -1.41 -12.84 -22.63
CA ALA A 52 -1.06 -13.77 -21.57
C ALA A 52 -0.93 -13.11 -20.19
N LEU A 53 -0.89 -11.77 -20.13
CA LEU A 53 -0.90 -11.02 -18.86
C LEU A 53 -2.23 -11.25 -18.11
N PRO A 54 -2.17 -11.51 -16.79
CA PRO A 54 -3.36 -11.65 -15.98
C PRO A 54 -4.16 -10.35 -15.95
N ARG A 55 -5.50 -10.47 -15.93
CA ARG A 55 -6.41 -9.30 -15.89
C ARG A 55 -6.29 -8.45 -14.63
N ARG A 56 -5.57 -8.95 -13.61
CA ARG A 56 -5.36 -8.30 -12.31
C ARG A 56 -4.28 -7.21 -12.33
N VAL A 57 -3.48 -7.10 -13.40
CA VAL A 57 -2.44 -6.07 -13.49
C VAL A 57 -3.05 -4.80 -14.07
N GLU A 58 -3.08 -3.73 -13.27
CA GLU A 58 -3.51 -2.39 -13.69
C GLU A 58 -2.44 -1.73 -14.56
N VAL A 59 -2.25 -2.24 -15.77
CA VAL A 59 -1.34 -1.66 -16.77
C VAL A 59 -2.07 -1.29 -18.04
N ARG A 60 -1.66 -0.15 -18.60
CA ARG A 60 -2.11 0.31 -19.91
C ARG A 60 -1.62 -0.67 -20.98
N ARG A 61 -2.50 -1.59 -21.42
CA ARG A 61 -2.20 -2.67 -22.40
C ARG A 61 -1.43 -2.20 -23.64
N ARG A 62 -1.70 -0.99 -24.13
CA ARG A 62 -0.99 -0.40 -25.27
C ARG A 62 0.50 -0.18 -24.98
N SER A 63 0.86 0.21 -23.75
CA SER A 63 2.27 0.36 -23.34
C SER A 63 3.00 -0.98 -23.33
N CYS A 64 2.36 -2.05 -22.81
CA CYS A 64 2.95 -3.40 -22.81
C CYS A 64 3.16 -3.92 -24.23
N LEU A 65 2.18 -3.72 -25.11
CA LEU A 65 2.28 -4.13 -26.51
C LEU A 65 3.45 -3.40 -27.20
N ALA A 66 3.55 -2.08 -27.03
CA ALA A 66 4.65 -1.29 -27.59
C ALA A 66 6.02 -1.74 -27.06
N LEU A 67 6.12 -2.04 -25.75
CA LEU A 67 7.34 -2.53 -25.13
C LEU A 67 7.76 -3.89 -25.70
N PHE A 68 6.84 -4.86 -25.73
CA PHE A 68 7.14 -6.21 -26.23
C PHE A 68 7.49 -6.23 -27.70
N PHE A 69 6.80 -5.40 -28.50
CA PHE A 69 7.13 -5.22 -29.92
C PHE A 69 8.53 -4.63 -30.09
N SER A 70 8.88 -3.58 -29.32
CA SER A 70 10.19 -2.93 -29.43
C SER A 70 11.33 -3.90 -29.14
N PHE A 71 11.27 -4.65 -28.04
CA PHE A 71 12.30 -5.65 -27.71
C PHE A 71 12.40 -6.77 -28.75
N SER A 72 11.26 -7.24 -29.28
CA SER A 72 11.25 -8.31 -30.28
C SER A 72 11.75 -7.85 -31.65
N PHE A 73 11.46 -6.59 -32.02
CA PHE A 73 11.81 -6.04 -33.32
C PHE A 73 13.28 -5.59 -33.41
N PHE A 74 13.77 -4.81 -32.43
CA PHE A 74 15.13 -4.25 -32.48
C PHE A 74 16.24 -5.26 -32.20
N ILE A 75 15.92 -6.40 -31.61
CA ILE A 75 16.87 -7.49 -31.34
C ILE A 75 16.39 -8.74 -32.09
N PRO A 76 16.69 -8.88 -33.40
CA PRO A 76 16.23 -10.01 -34.19
C PRO A 76 16.72 -11.34 -33.60
N VAL A 77 15.88 -12.37 -33.69
CA VAL A 77 16.11 -13.72 -33.13
C VAL A 77 16.18 -13.74 -31.60
N LEU A 78 17.15 -13.07 -30.98
CA LEU A 78 17.38 -13.09 -29.53
C LEU A 78 16.26 -12.39 -28.75
N GLY A 79 15.70 -11.29 -29.25
CA GLY A 79 14.61 -10.57 -28.60
C GLY A 79 13.35 -11.44 -28.49
N GLY A 80 13.00 -12.14 -29.58
CA GLY A 80 11.86 -13.06 -29.58
C GLY A 80 12.07 -14.26 -28.65
N LEU A 81 13.26 -14.88 -28.69
CA LEU A 81 13.60 -16.00 -27.81
C LEU A 81 13.61 -15.60 -26.33
N GLY A 82 14.18 -14.44 -26.00
CA GLY A 82 14.22 -13.90 -24.64
C GLY A 82 12.84 -13.57 -24.09
N MET A 83 11.95 -13.03 -24.93
CA MET A 83 10.57 -12.75 -24.53
C MET A 83 9.76 -14.03 -24.28
N LEU A 84 9.98 -15.05 -25.11
CA LEU A 84 9.28 -16.33 -24.98
C LEU A 84 9.78 -17.12 -23.78
N SER A 85 11.09 -17.11 -23.51
CA SER A 85 11.65 -17.71 -22.30
C SER A 85 11.17 -16.99 -21.04
N ALA A 86 11.07 -15.66 -21.06
CA ALA A 86 10.49 -14.90 -19.96
C ALA A 86 9.03 -15.30 -19.69
N LEU A 87 8.20 -15.45 -20.74
CA LEU A 87 6.82 -15.92 -20.58
C LEU A 87 6.74 -17.29 -19.92
N ILE A 88 7.57 -18.24 -20.35
CA ILE A 88 7.65 -19.59 -19.78
C ILE A 88 8.09 -19.49 -18.31
N TYR A 89 9.15 -18.73 -18.01
CA TYR A 89 9.67 -18.54 -16.66
C TYR A 89 8.59 -17.99 -15.73
N PHE A 90 7.92 -16.89 -16.11
CA PHE A 90 6.84 -16.32 -15.31
C PHE A 90 5.63 -17.25 -15.18
N ARG A 91 5.34 -18.09 -16.18
CA ARG A 91 4.22 -19.03 -16.09
C ARG A 91 4.46 -20.17 -15.11
N PHE A 92 5.68 -20.70 -15.06
CA PHE A 92 5.99 -21.91 -14.28
C PHE A 92 6.56 -21.59 -12.90
N PHE A 93 7.37 -20.54 -12.77
CA PHE A 93 8.12 -20.27 -11.54
C PHE A 93 7.51 -19.16 -10.69
N GLN A 94 6.79 -18.22 -11.29
CA GLN A 94 6.14 -17.13 -10.53
C GLN A 94 4.73 -17.55 -10.15
N ARG A 95 4.60 -18.05 -8.92
CA ARG A 95 3.31 -18.12 -8.24
C ARG A 95 2.99 -16.70 -7.77
N PHE A 96 2.02 -16.07 -8.41
CA PHE A 96 1.38 -14.91 -7.80
C PHE A 96 0.64 -15.44 -6.58
N ASP A 97 1.25 -15.33 -5.40
CA ASP A 97 0.51 -15.52 -4.16
C ASP A 97 -0.70 -14.59 -4.22
N GLU A 98 -1.89 -15.17 -4.12
CA GLU A 98 -3.06 -14.36 -3.84
C GLU A 98 -2.74 -13.65 -2.53
N ARG A 99 -2.58 -12.32 -2.57
CA ARG A 99 -2.65 -11.53 -1.35
C ARG A 99 -4.00 -11.87 -0.73
N THR A 100 -3.99 -12.67 0.32
CA THR A 100 -5.13 -12.85 1.18
C THR A 100 -5.36 -11.49 1.80
N GLU A 101 -6.27 -10.71 1.20
CA GLU A 101 -6.46 -9.31 1.59
C GLU A 101 -6.85 -9.21 3.07
N PHE A 102 -7.40 -10.27 3.67
CA PHE A 102 -7.61 -10.35 5.11
C PHE A 102 -7.44 -11.79 5.60
N SER A 103 -6.48 -12.01 6.49
CA SER A 103 -6.48 -13.19 7.38
C SER A 103 -7.12 -12.75 8.69
N SER A 104 -8.28 -13.30 9.02
CA SER A 104 -8.88 -13.10 10.34
C SER A 104 -8.07 -13.91 11.35
N VAL A 105 -7.21 -13.23 12.12
CA VAL A 105 -6.56 -13.84 13.28
C VAL A 105 -7.63 -14.04 14.35
N PRO A 106 -7.82 -15.25 14.89
CA PRO A 106 -8.73 -15.45 16.01
C PRO A 106 -8.30 -14.55 17.16
N MET A 107 -9.27 -13.87 17.78
CA MET A 107 -9.01 -12.97 18.89
C MET A 107 -8.30 -13.74 20.00
N SER A 108 -7.11 -13.27 20.41
CA SER A 108 -6.36 -13.87 21.51
C SER A 108 -7.24 -13.87 22.77
N PRO A 109 -7.32 -14.98 23.52
CA PRO A 109 -8.20 -15.12 24.69
C PRO A 109 -7.84 -14.20 25.88
N PHE A 110 -6.82 -13.35 25.73
CA PHE A 110 -6.30 -12.48 26.79
C PHE A 110 -6.60 -10.99 26.62
N MET A 111 -7.32 -10.57 25.58
CA MET A 111 -7.83 -9.20 25.54
C MET A 111 -9.17 -9.13 26.28
N HIS A 112 -9.21 -8.38 27.39
CA HIS A 112 -10.47 -7.94 27.97
C HIS A 112 -11.31 -7.29 26.86
N GLU A 113 -12.59 -7.64 26.82
CA GLU A 113 -13.59 -7.04 25.94
C GLU A 113 -13.68 -5.53 26.21
N ALA A 114 -12.74 -4.75 25.68
CA ALA A 114 -13.06 -3.40 25.25
C ALA A 114 -14.08 -3.62 24.13
N GLY A 115 -15.37 -3.55 24.50
CA GLY A 115 -16.49 -4.04 23.70
C GLY A 115 -16.27 -3.79 22.22
N ALA A 116 -16.35 -4.87 21.43
CA ALA A 116 -16.06 -4.84 20.00
C ALA A 116 -16.69 -3.58 19.38
N PRO A 117 -15.93 -2.76 18.63
CA PRO A 117 -16.49 -1.59 17.99
C PRO A 117 -17.68 -2.08 17.15
N ALA A 118 -18.87 -1.53 17.43
CA ALA A 118 -20.10 -1.96 16.78
C ALA A 118 -19.90 -2.01 15.25
N PRO A 119 -20.55 -2.93 14.51
CA PRO A 119 -20.38 -3.02 13.06
C PRO A 119 -20.53 -1.64 12.39
N GLY A 120 -19.50 -1.23 11.63
CA GLY A 120 -19.41 0.11 11.04
C GLY A 120 -18.86 1.21 11.95
N MET A 121 -18.29 0.88 13.12
CA MET A 121 -17.64 1.79 14.07
C MET A 121 -16.09 1.71 13.99
N GLY A 122 -15.55 1.45 12.80
CA GLY A 122 -14.14 1.75 12.53
C GLY A 122 -13.88 3.27 12.55
N GLU A 123 -12.63 3.70 12.46
CA GLU A 123 -12.24 5.12 12.57
C GLU A 123 -13.14 6.03 11.72
N GLY A 124 -13.25 5.79 10.41
CA GLY A 124 -14.07 6.61 9.51
C GLY A 124 -15.57 6.64 9.86
N GLY A 125 -16.10 5.53 10.39
CA GLY A 125 -17.49 5.45 10.83
C GLY A 125 -17.74 6.26 12.12
N ALA A 126 -16.77 6.24 13.05
CA ALA A 126 -16.85 7.04 14.26
C ALA A 126 -16.72 8.53 13.95
N TRP A 127 -15.82 8.90 13.02
CA TRP A 127 -15.69 10.25 12.46
C TRP A 127 -17.01 10.80 11.89
N SER A 128 -17.67 10.01 11.04
CA SER A 128 -18.94 10.42 10.42
C SER A 128 -20.04 10.66 11.46
N ARG A 129 -20.13 9.79 12.47
CA ARG A 129 -21.17 9.90 13.51
C ARG A 129 -20.93 11.04 14.50
N LEU A 130 -19.68 11.36 14.81
CA LEU A 130 -19.37 12.48 15.69
C LEU A 130 -19.59 13.83 15.03
N ARG A 131 -19.34 13.93 13.72
CA ARG A 131 -19.61 15.17 12.96
C ARG A 131 -21.10 15.37 12.66
N ALA A 132 -21.89 14.31 12.67
CA ALA A 132 -23.32 14.38 12.40
C ALA A 132 -24.10 14.92 13.60
N VAL A 133 -24.43 16.22 13.57
CA VAL A 133 -25.20 16.92 14.61
C VAL A 133 -26.60 16.28 14.83
N ASN A 134 -27.16 15.67 13.79
CA ASN A 134 -28.52 15.11 13.80
C ASN A 134 -28.62 13.69 14.41
N LEU A 135 -27.51 13.11 14.89
CA LEU A 135 -27.55 11.78 15.50
C LEU A 135 -27.90 11.83 16.99
N PRO A 136 -28.64 10.83 17.50
CA PRO A 136 -28.91 10.68 18.93
C PRO A 136 -27.63 10.71 19.75
N ARG A 137 -27.65 11.44 20.88
CA ARG A 137 -26.53 11.62 21.80
C ARG A 137 -25.80 10.32 22.14
N GLN A 138 -26.54 9.26 22.47
CA GLN A 138 -25.97 7.96 22.85
C GLN A 138 -25.10 7.35 21.74
N ILE A 139 -25.45 7.54 20.47
CA ILE A 139 -24.69 7.03 19.33
C ILE A 139 -23.39 7.82 19.18
N ARG A 140 -23.45 9.15 19.37
CA ARG A 140 -22.27 10.02 19.33
C ARG A 140 -21.31 9.71 20.47
N ILE A 141 -21.80 9.50 21.70
CA ILE A 141 -20.97 9.07 22.85
C ILE A 141 -20.27 7.74 22.56
N LYS A 142 -20.99 6.74 22.02
CA LYS A 142 -20.38 5.46 21.65
C LYS A 142 -19.28 5.64 20.60
N ALA A 143 -19.51 6.51 19.61
CA ALA A 143 -18.50 6.84 18.62
C ALA A 143 -17.29 7.53 19.27
N LEU A 144 -17.50 8.43 20.22
CA LEU A 144 -16.41 9.12 20.94
C LEU A 144 -15.53 8.13 21.69
N LEU A 145 -16.15 7.18 22.39
CA LEU A 145 -15.44 6.12 23.12
C LEU A 145 -14.67 5.20 22.16
N ALA A 146 -15.25 4.85 21.01
CA ALA A 146 -14.58 4.05 19.98
C ALA A 146 -13.36 4.78 19.36
N VAL A 147 -13.40 6.11 19.23
CA VAL A 147 -12.22 6.88 18.81
C VAL A 147 -11.19 6.96 19.93
N SER A 148 -11.63 7.05 21.18
CA SER A 148 -10.74 7.15 22.34
C SER A 148 -9.88 5.91 22.59
N SER A 149 -10.33 4.73 22.15
CA SER A 149 -9.55 3.49 22.24
C SER A 149 -8.49 3.38 21.14
N GLY A 150 -8.64 4.08 20.01
CA GLY A 150 -7.65 4.09 18.93
C GLY A 150 -6.51 5.09 19.19
N GLY A 151 -5.26 4.70 18.95
CA GLY A 151 -4.12 5.62 19.05
C GLY A 151 -3.99 6.56 17.84
N GLY A 152 -3.19 7.63 17.97
CA GLY A 152 -2.73 8.45 16.85
C GLY A 152 -3.43 9.81 16.65
N GLN A 153 -2.87 10.58 15.72
CA GLN A 153 -3.22 12.00 15.50
C GLN A 153 -4.69 12.22 15.14
N ASN A 154 -5.27 11.35 14.30
CA ASN A 154 -6.67 11.47 13.91
C ASN A 154 -7.61 11.33 15.12
N ALA A 155 -7.33 10.38 16.02
CA ALA A 155 -8.14 10.21 17.21
C ALA A 155 -8.06 11.44 18.13
N SER A 156 -6.86 12.02 18.27
CA SER A 156 -6.66 13.23 19.08
C SER A 156 -7.39 14.46 18.52
N ARG A 157 -7.24 14.73 17.22
CA ARG A 157 -7.95 15.84 16.55
C ARG A 157 -9.46 15.72 16.66
N LEU A 158 -9.98 14.50 16.60
CA LEU A 158 -11.41 14.28 16.75
C LEU A 158 -11.89 14.50 18.18
N LEU A 159 -11.11 14.09 19.20
CA LEU A 159 -11.41 14.42 20.59
C LEU A 159 -11.41 15.95 20.79
N GLN A 160 -10.42 16.66 20.23
CA GLN A 160 -10.36 18.13 20.25
C GLN A 160 -11.55 18.78 19.53
N LEU A 161 -12.02 18.22 18.41
CA LEU A 161 -13.22 18.72 17.76
C LEU A 161 -14.46 18.53 18.66
N ALA A 162 -14.55 17.40 19.35
CA ALA A 162 -15.67 17.08 20.24
C ALA A 162 -15.68 17.91 21.53
N THR A 163 -14.57 18.56 21.93
CA THR A 163 -14.57 19.55 23.04
C THR A 163 -15.33 20.83 22.71
N SER A 164 -15.76 21.01 21.46
CA SER A 164 -16.61 22.11 21.01
C SER A 164 -18.02 21.63 20.60
N ASP A 165 -18.43 20.41 20.98
CA ASP A 165 -19.77 19.89 20.67
C ASP A 165 -20.87 20.70 21.38
N ASN A 166 -22.05 20.78 20.77
CA ASN A 166 -23.22 21.47 21.35
C ASN A 166 -23.78 20.75 22.58
N ASP A 167 -23.55 19.45 22.72
CA ASP A 167 -24.01 18.64 23.84
C ASP A 167 -22.95 18.61 24.95
N ASP A 168 -23.33 19.09 26.14
CA ASP A 168 -22.42 19.24 27.28
C ASP A 168 -21.82 17.90 27.75
N GLU A 169 -22.56 16.79 27.68
CA GLU A 169 -22.03 15.47 28.09
C GLU A 169 -20.91 15.00 27.16
N ILE A 170 -21.09 15.22 25.85
CA ILE A 170 -20.07 14.88 24.84
C ILE A 170 -18.84 15.76 25.04
N ARG A 171 -19.06 17.06 25.26
CA ARG A 171 -17.99 18.03 25.49
C ARG A 171 -17.13 17.63 26.69
N LEU A 172 -17.78 17.33 27.82
CA LEU A 172 -17.10 16.97 29.06
C LEU A 172 -16.38 15.62 28.97
N LEU A 173 -16.99 14.65 28.28
CA LEU A 173 -16.34 13.37 28.02
C LEU A 173 -15.11 13.54 27.10
N ALA A 174 -15.19 14.37 26.05
CA ALA A 174 -14.07 14.65 25.16
C ALA A 174 -12.90 15.30 25.90
N PHE A 175 -13.18 16.28 26.78
CA PHE A 175 -12.16 16.88 27.64
C PHE A 175 -11.50 15.84 28.55
N ASN A 176 -12.28 15.00 29.23
CA ASN A 176 -11.75 13.97 30.12
C ASN A 176 -10.86 12.95 29.38
N LEU A 177 -11.27 12.54 28.17
CA LEU A 177 -10.52 11.59 27.35
C LEU A 177 -9.22 12.21 26.82
N SER A 178 -9.23 13.48 26.43
CA SER A 178 -8.03 14.21 26.00
C SER A 178 -7.04 14.37 27.15
N ASP A 179 -7.50 14.85 28.31
CA ASP A 179 -6.70 15.03 29.53
C ASP A 179 -6.08 13.70 30.00
N ARG A 180 -6.85 12.60 29.96
CA ARG A 180 -6.33 11.28 30.30
C ARG A 180 -5.17 10.86 29.40
N ARG A 181 -5.23 11.15 28.10
CA ARG A 181 -4.15 10.81 27.16
C ARG A 181 -2.89 11.63 27.43
N GLU A 182 -3.06 12.93 27.65
CA GLU A 182 -1.96 13.81 28.01
C GLU A 182 -1.27 13.36 29.31
N LYS A 183 -2.05 13.00 30.32
CA LYS A 183 -1.54 12.49 31.60
C LYS A 183 -0.73 11.20 31.44
N VAL A 184 -1.16 10.28 30.58
CA VAL A 184 -0.43 9.04 30.32
C VAL A 184 0.95 9.33 29.72
N ILE A 185 1.02 10.20 28.72
CA ILE A 185 2.30 10.57 28.09
C ILE A 185 3.18 11.36 29.07
N SER A 186 2.60 12.31 29.81
CA SER A 186 3.31 13.11 30.81
C SER A 186 3.88 12.27 31.95
N ALA A 187 3.16 11.22 32.37
CA ALA A 187 3.64 10.26 33.35
C ALA A 187 4.84 9.47 32.81
N ALA A 188 4.79 8.99 31.57
CA ALA A 188 5.91 8.29 30.93
C ALA A 188 7.17 9.17 30.79
N ILE A 189 7.00 10.46 30.49
CA ILE A 189 8.08 11.45 30.47
C ILE A 189 8.68 11.59 31.88
N SER A 190 7.83 11.82 32.88
CA SER A 190 8.25 12.03 34.26
C SER A 190 8.99 10.82 34.84
N GLU A 191 8.49 9.62 34.58
CA GLU A 191 9.11 8.36 34.99
C GLU A 191 10.47 8.16 34.31
N SER A 192 10.55 8.39 32.99
CA SER A 192 11.80 8.28 32.22
C SER A 192 12.85 9.27 32.71
N LEU A 193 12.45 10.51 33.02
CA LEU A 193 13.35 11.54 33.58
C LEU A 193 13.83 11.16 34.99
N ALA A 194 12.95 10.63 35.84
CA ALA A 194 13.31 10.16 37.17
C ALA A 194 14.32 9.00 37.10
N ALA A 195 14.09 8.03 36.21
CA ALA A 195 14.99 6.91 35.99
C ALA A 195 16.36 7.33 35.42
N LEU A 196 16.39 8.35 34.55
CA LEU A 196 17.64 8.90 34.01
C LEU A 196 18.54 9.53 35.10
N ARG A 197 17.96 10.04 36.20
CA ARG A 197 18.73 10.60 37.32
C ARG A 197 19.49 9.53 38.11
N THR A 198 18.97 8.31 38.17
CA THR A 198 19.57 7.20 38.93
C THR A 198 20.45 6.29 38.08
N ALA A 199 20.22 6.25 36.76
CA ALA A 199 21.00 5.45 35.82
C ALA A 199 22.45 5.94 35.70
N LYS A 200 23.42 5.02 35.87
CA LYS A 200 24.86 5.34 35.86
C LYS A 200 25.53 4.93 34.55
N GLY A 201 25.01 3.90 33.86
CA GLY A 201 25.61 3.35 32.65
C GLY A 201 24.99 3.87 31.35
N THR A 202 25.77 3.90 30.26
CA THR A 202 25.27 4.21 28.90
C THR A 202 24.24 3.19 28.41
N ALA A 203 24.43 1.91 28.74
CA ALA A 203 23.51 0.83 28.40
C ALA A 203 22.14 0.96 29.10
N GLU A 204 22.12 1.47 30.34
CA GLU A 204 20.87 1.71 31.09
C GLU A 204 20.16 2.98 30.61
N ARG A 205 20.92 4.01 30.22
CA ARG A 205 20.38 5.29 29.75
C ARG A 205 19.83 5.24 28.33
N ALA A 206 20.40 4.42 27.46
CA ALA A 206 19.97 4.31 26.06
C ALA A 206 18.47 4.00 25.88
N PRO A 207 17.87 2.98 26.53
CA PRO A 207 16.43 2.73 26.41
C PRO A 207 15.59 3.87 27.00
N LEU A 208 16.04 4.52 28.07
CA LEU A 208 15.34 5.64 28.68
C LEU A 208 15.30 6.87 27.76
N TYR A 209 16.40 7.20 27.08
CA TYR A 209 16.41 8.27 26.08
C TYR A 209 15.51 7.95 24.90
N ARG A 210 15.44 6.68 24.46
CA ARG A 210 14.53 6.26 23.40
C ARG A 210 13.07 6.46 23.83
N THR A 211 12.69 6.01 25.02
CA THR A 211 11.33 6.20 25.56
C THR A 211 11.00 7.67 25.68
N LEU A 212 11.92 8.47 26.24
CA LEU A 212 11.77 9.91 26.39
C LEU A 212 11.53 10.60 25.03
N ALA A 213 12.37 10.32 24.03
CA ALA A 213 12.24 10.88 22.69
C ALA A 213 10.91 10.48 22.03
N PHE A 214 10.49 9.23 22.21
CA PHE A 214 9.22 8.74 21.68
C PHE A 214 8.02 9.41 22.36
N SER A 215 8.04 9.56 23.68
CA SER A 215 6.96 10.24 24.42
C SER A 215 6.84 11.72 24.04
N TYR A 216 7.96 12.44 23.89
CA TYR A 216 7.93 13.82 23.38
C TYR A 216 7.41 13.89 21.95
N TRP A 217 7.82 12.96 21.09
CA TRP A 217 7.29 12.87 19.73
C TRP A 217 5.78 12.64 19.73
N GLU A 218 5.27 11.72 20.54
CA GLU A 218 3.83 11.45 20.65
C GLU A 218 3.04 12.67 21.13
N MET A 219 3.60 13.48 22.03
CA MET A 219 2.92 14.68 22.51
C MET A 219 2.69 15.70 21.38
N ILE A 220 3.70 15.90 20.54
CA ILE A 220 3.63 16.80 19.38
C ILE A 220 2.78 16.18 18.27
N PHE A 221 3.05 14.92 17.91
CA PHE A 221 2.38 14.25 16.80
C PHE A 221 0.88 14.10 17.01
N ASN A 222 0.44 13.90 18.26
CA ASN A 222 -0.97 13.81 18.60
C ASN A 222 -1.61 15.18 18.87
N ASP A 223 -0.95 16.30 18.57
CA ASP A 223 -1.47 17.64 18.82
C ASP A 223 -1.86 17.87 20.31
N LEU A 224 -1.29 17.09 21.26
CA LEU A 224 -1.60 17.18 22.69
C LEU A 224 -0.83 18.32 23.37
N ALA A 225 0.26 18.77 22.76
CA ALA A 225 0.97 19.97 23.18
C ALA A 225 0.16 21.22 22.81
N THR A 226 -0.82 21.62 23.63
CA THR A 226 -1.60 22.85 23.37
C THR A 226 -1.54 23.83 24.55
N GLN A 227 -1.25 25.08 24.20
CA GLN A 227 -1.15 26.33 24.98
C GLN A 227 0.03 26.54 25.94
N ASP A 228 0.36 25.64 26.87
CA ASP A 228 1.42 25.97 27.85
C ASP A 228 2.83 25.94 27.26
N LEU A 229 3.09 25.05 26.28
CA LEU A 229 4.38 24.96 25.58
C LEU A 229 4.59 26.06 24.53
N ALA A 230 3.53 26.69 24.02
CA ALA A 230 3.63 27.79 23.05
C ALA A 230 4.18 29.08 23.69
N VAL A 231 4.18 29.17 25.03
CA VAL A 231 4.78 30.29 25.75
C VAL A 231 6.30 30.11 25.92
N PHE A 232 6.82 28.89 25.70
CA PHE A 232 8.24 28.57 25.85
C PHE A 232 9.04 28.57 24.53
N PHE A 233 8.39 28.82 23.38
CA PHE A 233 9.01 29.03 22.07
C PHE A 233 8.53 30.35 21.46
#